data_AF-A0A9D6GR98-F1
#
_entry.id   AF-A0A9D6GR98-F1
#
_cell.length_a   1.000
_cell.length_b   1.000
_cell.length_c   1.000
_cell.angle_alpha   90.00
_cell.angle_beta   90.00
_cell.angle_gamma   90.00
#
_symmetry.space_group_name_H-M   'P 1'
#
loop_
_entity.id
_entity.type
_entity.pdbx_description
1 polymer ?
#
loop_
_entity_poly.entity_id
_entity_poly.type
_entity_poly.pdbx_seq_one_letter_code
_entity_poly.pdbx_strand_id
1 'polypeptide(L)'
;MHRRDFLAFGAMGVGGLVLPSMFGKVIAAEELGNAIDVAVKKALADAAMNAAKSAGASYCDVRVGRYLRQFVITRERNVENIVNTESSGVGIRVLADGAWGFAATNAMTTDAVAKAAQQAVAIAKANAPTQTAPVQLAPVKGVGEVSWRTPIAKNSMTVPIKDKVDLLMGVNAAAMDAGADFISSILFLVNEQKYFASTD
;
A
#
# COMPACT_ATOMS: atom_id res chain seq x y z
N MET A 1 -15.72 20.10 -7.70
CA MET A 1 -15.94 19.44 -6.39
C MET A 1 -17.30 18.76 -6.45
N HIS A 2 -17.37 17.42 -6.43
CA HIS A 2 -18.64 16.72 -6.63
C HIS A 2 -19.54 16.84 -5.39
N ARG A 3 -20.86 16.90 -5.59
CA ARG A 3 -21.87 16.99 -4.51
C ARG A 3 -21.71 15.89 -3.45
N ARG A 4 -21.22 14.71 -3.83
CA ARG A 4 -20.88 13.62 -2.91
C ARG A 4 -19.69 13.96 -2.02
N ASP A 5 -18.67 14.60 -2.57
CA ASP A 5 -17.49 15.01 -1.81
C ASP A 5 -17.90 16.09 -0.79
N PHE A 6 -18.65 17.11 -1.22
CA PHE A 6 -19.10 18.18 -0.32
C PHE A 6 -19.95 17.67 0.86
N LEU A 7 -20.84 16.70 0.63
CA LEU A 7 -21.62 16.08 1.71
C LEU A 7 -20.76 15.21 2.63
N ALA A 8 -19.73 14.54 2.10
CA ALA A 8 -18.74 13.85 2.92
C ALA A 8 -17.91 14.83 3.76
N PHE A 9 -17.58 16.01 3.22
CA PHE A 9 -16.87 17.07 3.94
C PHE A 9 -17.74 17.75 5.00
N GLY A 10 -19.03 17.99 4.74
CA GLY A 10 -19.97 18.59 5.70
C GLY A 10 -20.32 17.69 6.88
N ALA A 11 -20.28 16.37 6.70
CA ALA A 11 -20.49 15.40 7.78
C ALA A 11 -19.30 15.30 8.77
N MET A 12 -18.14 15.90 8.46
CA MET A 12 -16.95 15.85 9.34
C MET A 12 -17.06 16.73 10.61
N GLY A 13 -18.15 17.49 10.77
CA GLY A 13 -18.38 18.36 11.93
C GLY A 13 -19.11 17.73 13.12
N VAL A 14 -19.62 16.50 13.00
CA VAL A 14 -20.37 15.84 14.08
C VAL A 14 -19.65 14.56 14.47
N GLY A 15 -19.22 14.48 15.73
CA GLY A 15 -18.36 13.43 16.26
C GLY A 15 -18.78 12.00 15.91
N GLY A 16 -17.79 11.17 15.60
CA GLY A 16 -17.93 9.74 15.44
C GLY A 16 -17.64 9.26 14.02
N LEU A 17 -16.44 8.71 13.82
CA LEU A 17 -15.98 8.00 12.62
C LEU A 17 -15.61 8.89 11.43
N VAL A 18 -14.45 9.55 11.56
CA VAL A 18 -13.57 9.74 10.40
C VAL A 18 -13.18 8.34 9.92
N LEU A 19 -13.96 7.77 8.99
CA LEU A 19 -13.52 6.64 8.20
C LEU A 19 -12.30 7.13 7.41
N PRO A 20 -11.11 6.55 7.59
CA PRO A 20 -9.95 6.93 6.81
C PRO A 20 -10.08 6.30 5.42
N SER A 21 -11.09 6.71 4.65
CA SER A 21 -11.25 6.33 3.24
C SER A 21 -10.02 6.73 2.42
N MET A 22 -9.26 7.72 2.89
CA MET A 22 -7.97 8.12 2.32
C MET A 22 -6.84 7.07 2.52
N PHE A 23 -6.94 6.20 3.53
CA PHE A 23 -5.89 5.21 3.84
C PHE A 23 -6.33 3.76 3.57
N GLY A 24 -7.37 3.56 2.76
CA GLY A 24 -7.84 2.24 2.34
C GLY A 24 -9.10 1.78 3.05
N LYS A 25 -9.39 0.48 2.99
CA LYS A 25 -10.60 -0.12 3.61
C LYS A 25 -10.36 -0.39 5.10
N VAL A 26 -11.38 -0.21 5.92
CA VAL A 26 -11.33 -0.60 7.34
C VAL A 26 -11.30 -2.12 7.45
N ILE A 27 -10.49 -2.64 8.38
CA ILE A 27 -10.32 -4.07 8.61
C ILE A 27 -10.39 -4.41 10.10
N ALA A 28 -10.62 -5.68 10.40
CA ALA A 28 -10.56 -6.21 11.77
C ALA A 28 -9.10 -6.20 12.29
N ALA A 29 -8.92 -6.21 13.61
CA ALA A 29 -7.58 -6.11 14.22
C ALA A 29 -6.73 -7.36 13.94
N GLU A 30 -7.38 -8.52 13.83
CA GLU A 30 -6.79 -9.83 13.57
C GLU A 30 -6.10 -9.86 12.19
N GLU A 31 -6.58 -9.06 11.24
CA GLU A 31 -6.01 -8.97 9.89
C GLU A 31 -4.65 -8.26 9.84
N LEU A 32 -4.30 -7.46 10.85
CA LEU A 32 -3.05 -6.68 10.87
C LEU A 32 -1.79 -7.55 10.88
N GLY A 33 -1.90 -8.81 11.30
CA GLY A 33 -0.81 -9.78 11.31
C GLY A 33 -0.76 -10.68 10.07
N ASN A 34 -1.84 -10.74 9.28
CA ASN A 34 -2.02 -11.75 8.25
C ASN A 34 -1.27 -11.39 6.96
N ALA A 35 -0.64 -12.38 6.34
CA ALA A 35 0.01 -12.23 5.05
C ALA A 35 -0.86 -12.76 3.91
N ILE A 36 -0.78 -12.13 2.72
CA ILE A 36 -1.29 -12.78 1.51
C ILE A 36 -0.41 -13.98 1.21
N ASP A 37 -1.03 -15.11 0.91
CA ASP A 37 -0.36 -16.34 0.48
C ASP A 37 0.61 -16.05 -0.69
N VAL A 38 1.79 -16.65 -0.64
CA VAL A 38 2.81 -16.56 -1.70
C VAL A 38 2.26 -17.09 -3.02
N ALA A 39 1.49 -18.17 -3.02
CA ALA A 39 0.88 -18.73 -4.22
C ALA A 39 -0.05 -17.74 -4.92
N VAL A 40 -0.84 -16.99 -4.15
CA VAL A 40 -1.74 -15.95 -4.70
C VAL A 40 -0.93 -14.82 -5.34
N LYS A 41 0.09 -14.31 -4.63
CA LYS A 41 0.95 -13.23 -5.15
C LYS A 41 1.69 -13.66 -6.41
N LYS A 42 2.18 -14.90 -6.43
CA LYS A 42 2.83 -15.51 -7.57
C LYS A 42 1.87 -15.63 -8.76
N ALA A 43 0.65 -16.13 -8.56
CA ALA A 43 -0.34 -16.26 -9.62
C ALA A 43 -0.70 -14.89 -10.26
N LEU A 44 -0.82 -13.84 -9.45
CA LEU A 44 -1.04 -12.48 -9.95
C LEU A 44 0.15 -11.97 -10.76
N ALA A 45 1.37 -12.16 -10.26
CA ALA A 45 2.58 -11.76 -10.96
C ALA A 45 2.79 -12.51 -12.28
N ASP A 46 2.60 -13.83 -12.28
CA ASP A 46 2.68 -14.67 -13.47
C ASP A 46 1.65 -14.21 -14.51
N ALA A 47 0.41 -13.91 -14.10
CA ALA A 47 -0.62 -13.40 -15.01
C ALA A 47 -0.23 -12.07 -15.67
N ALA A 48 0.31 -11.11 -14.90
CA ALA A 48 0.79 -9.84 -15.45
C ALA A 48 1.98 -10.02 -16.40
N MET A 49 3.00 -10.80 -16.00
CA MET A 49 4.19 -11.02 -16.81
C MET A 49 3.86 -11.74 -18.11
N ASN A 50 2.99 -12.77 -18.08
CA ASN A 50 2.54 -13.48 -19.27
C ASN A 50 1.74 -12.55 -20.20
N ALA A 51 0.81 -11.76 -19.66
CA ALA A 51 0.03 -10.81 -20.45
C ALA A 51 0.92 -9.71 -21.08
N ALA A 52 1.90 -9.18 -20.33
CA ALA A 52 2.84 -8.19 -20.83
C ALA A 52 3.71 -8.76 -21.96
N LYS A 53 4.29 -9.95 -21.78
CA LYS A 53 5.09 -10.64 -22.81
C LYS A 53 4.27 -10.86 -24.08
N SER A 54 3.06 -11.40 -23.96
CA SER A 54 2.16 -11.63 -25.09
C SER A 54 1.75 -10.33 -25.81
N ALA A 55 1.73 -9.19 -25.12
CA ALA A 55 1.45 -7.88 -25.71
C ALA A 55 2.68 -7.21 -26.36
N GLY A 56 3.86 -7.84 -26.26
CA GLY A 56 5.11 -7.37 -26.88
C GLY A 56 6.04 -6.61 -25.94
N ALA A 57 5.91 -6.78 -24.62
CA ALA A 57 6.90 -6.25 -23.68
C ALA A 57 8.20 -7.07 -23.75
N SER A 58 9.32 -6.37 -23.87
CA SER A 58 10.67 -6.92 -23.71
C SER A 58 11.06 -7.16 -22.25
N TYR A 59 10.41 -6.43 -21.34
CA TYR A 59 10.59 -6.56 -19.90
C TYR A 59 9.28 -6.27 -19.17
N CYS A 60 9.03 -6.96 -18.07
CA CYS A 60 7.95 -6.66 -17.14
C CYS A 60 8.43 -6.87 -15.70
N ASP A 61 8.13 -5.92 -14.82
CA ASP A 61 8.20 -6.09 -13.38
C ASP A 61 6.82 -5.88 -12.74
N VAL A 62 6.55 -6.69 -11.72
CA VAL A 62 5.27 -6.72 -11.01
C VAL A 62 5.53 -6.57 -9.52
N ARG A 63 4.83 -5.64 -8.89
CA ARG A 63 4.86 -5.42 -7.44
C ARG A 63 3.47 -5.63 -6.88
N VAL A 64 3.29 -6.67 -6.09
CA VAL A 64 2.08 -6.90 -5.29
C VAL A 64 2.32 -6.34 -3.90
N GLY A 65 1.54 -5.32 -3.52
CA GLY A 65 1.62 -4.67 -2.22
C GLY A 65 0.39 -4.95 -1.36
N ARG A 66 0.60 -5.17 -0.07
CA ARG A 66 -0.42 -5.08 0.98
C ARG A 66 0.15 -4.23 2.10
N TYR A 67 -0.59 -3.20 2.48
CA TYR A 67 -0.21 -2.24 3.49
C TYR A 67 -1.30 -2.22 4.55
N LEU A 68 -0.98 -2.78 5.72
CA LEU A 68 -1.82 -2.86 6.90
C LEU A 68 -1.38 -1.76 7.86
N ARG A 69 -2.34 -1.00 8.37
CA ARG A 69 -2.06 0.16 9.21
C ARG A 69 -2.97 0.17 10.42
N GLN A 70 -2.44 0.64 11.54
CA GLN A 70 -3.22 0.97 12.71
C GLN A 70 -2.94 2.41 13.12
N PHE A 71 -4.02 3.15 13.38
CA PHE A 71 -3.99 4.49 13.93
C PHE A 71 -4.63 4.46 15.31
N VAL A 72 -3.90 4.93 16.31
CA VAL A 72 -4.42 5.26 17.65
C VAL A 72 -4.25 6.75 17.83
N ILE A 73 -5.35 7.48 17.94
CA ILE A 73 -5.38 8.94 17.95
C ILE A 73 -5.98 9.37 19.27
N THR A 74 -5.29 10.26 19.98
CA THR A 74 -5.74 10.80 21.24
C THR A 74 -5.59 12.30 21.27
N ARG A 75 -6.38 12.93 22.14
CA ARG A 75 -6.38 14.37 22.35
C ARG A 75 -6.67 14.67 23.80
N GLU A 76 -5.79 15.44 24.44
CA GLU A 76 -5.79 15.70 25.87
C GLU A 76 -6.02 14.40 26.68
N ARG A 77 -7.20 14.23 27.29
CA ARG A 77 -7.57 13.05 28.12
C ARG A 77 -8.46 12.04 27.40
N ASN A 78 -8.67 12.21 26.10
CA ASN A 78 -9.62 11.43 25.32
C ASN A 78 -8.92 10.58 24.27
N VAL A 79 -9.44 9.37 24.06
CA VAL A 79 -9.17 8.58 22.87
C VAL A 79 -10.16 9.00 21.80
N GLU A 80 -9.65 9.62 20.74
CA GLU A 80 -10.47 10.15 19.65
C GLU A 80 -10.84 9.06 18.64
N ASN A 81 -9.88 8.20 18.29
CA ASN A 81 -10.10 7.16 17.29
C ASN A 81 -9.10 6.01 17.42
N ILE A 82 -9.58 4.80 17.14
CA ILE A 82 -8.74 3.62 16.94
C ILE A 82 -9.24 2.95 15.66
N VAL A 83 -8.40 2.91 14.63
CA VAL A 83 -8.82 2.38 13.33
C VAL A 83 -7.70 1.61 12.66
N ASN A 84 -8.09 0.48 12.08
CA ASN A 84 -7.21 -0.37 11.29
C ASN A 84 -7.61 -0.26 9.82
N THR A 85 -6.63 -0.10 8.93
CA THR A 85 -6.88 0.01 7.50
C THR A 85 -5.98 -0.91 6.69
N GLU A 86 -6.49 -1.33 5.54
CA GLU A 86 -5.75 -2.08 4.53
C GLU A 86 -5.81 -1.35 3.19
N SER A 87 -4.68 -1.32 2.49
CA SER A 87 -4.61 -0.98 1.07
C SER A 87 -3.78 -2.05 0.38
N SER A 88 -4.28 -2.60 -0.72
CA SER A 88 -3.61 -3.62 -1.49
C SER A 88 -3.81 -3.39 -2.99
N GLY A 89 -2.86 -3.87 -3.78
CA GLY A 89 -2.89 -3.73 -5.22
C GLY A 89 -1.64 -4.26 -5.89
N VAL A 90 -1.67 -4.20 -7.22
CA VAL A 90 -0.62 -4.68 -8.11
C VAL A 90 -0.18 -3.53 -9.01
N GLY A 91 1.09 -3.16 -8.94
CA GLY A 91 1.73 -2.22 -9.86
C GLY A 91 2.56 -2.99 -10.88
N ILE A 92 2.46 -2.61 -12.15
CA ILE A 92 3.09 -3.32 -13.27
C ILE A 92 3.83 -2.28 -14.09
N ARG A 93 5.14 -2.48 -14.26
CA ARG A 93 5.98 -1.65 -15.11
C ARG A 93 6.54 -2.50 -16.23
N VAL A 94 6.49 -1.99 -17.45
CA VAL A 94 6.91 -2.73 -18.65
C VAL A 94 7.82 -1.89 -19.52
N LEU A 95 8.71 -2.56 -20.25
CA LEU A 95 9.47 -1.98 -21.34
C LEU A 95 8.97 -2.57 -22.66
N ALA A 96 8.44 -1.73 -23.55
CA ALA A 96 8.03 -2.11 -24.90
C ALA A 96 8.53 -1.06 -25.90
N ASP A 97 9.06 -1.52 -27.02
CA ASP A 97 9.62 -0.67 -28.08
C ASP A 97 10.63 0.38 -27.56
N GLY A 98 11.43 -0.01 -26.55
CA GLY A 98 12.43 0.85 -25.93
C GLY A 98 11.90 1.87 -24.92
N ALA A 99 10.60 1.90 -24.64
CA ALA A 99 9.96 2.87 -23.76
C ALA A 99 9.26 2.26 -22.54
N TRP A 100 9.18 3.06 -21.47
CA TRP A 100 8.50 2.68 -20.24
C TRP A 100 7.00 2.90 -20.31
N GLY A 101 6.28 1.94 -19.74
CA GLY A 101 4.86 2.05 -19.43
C GLY A 101 4.57 1.51 -18.04
N PHE A 102 3.53 2.07 -17.42
CA PHE A 102 3.11 1.68 -16.08
C PHE A 102 1.60 1.69 -15.96
N ALA A 103 1.06 0.70 -15.25
CA ALA A 103 -0.33 0.68 -14.82
C ALA A 103 -0.44 -0.03 -13.47
N ALA A 104 -1.54 0.21 -12.76
CA ALA A 104 -1.80 -0.43 -11.49
C ALA A 104 -3.29 -0.73 -11.32
N THR A 105 -3.59 -1.71 -10.49
CA THR A 105 -4.97 -2.07 -10.11
C THR A 105 -5.02 -2.46 -8.64
N ASN A 106 -6.12 -2.14 -7.96
CA ASN A 106 -6.44 -2.66 -6.63
C ASN A 106 -7.35 -3.90 -6.68
N ALA A 107 -7.80 -4.32 -7.86
CA ALA A 107 -8.53 -5.56 -8.05
C ALA A 107 -7.54 -6.74 -8.09
N MET A 108 -7.51 -7.51 -7.01
CA MET A 108 -6.58 -8.62 -6.77
C MET A 108 -7.00 -9.91 -7.50
N THR A 109 -7.26 -9.82 -8.81
CA THR A 109 -7.60 -10.95 -9.68
C THR A 109 -6.66 -11.04 -10.87
N THR A 110 -6.41 -12.25 -11.37
CA THR A 110 -5.53 -12.49 -12.53
C THR A 110 -5.98 -11.70 -13.76
N ASP A 111 -7.30 -11.63 -14.00
CA ASP A 111 -7.86 -10.92 -15.15
C ASP A 111 -7.65 -9.41 -15.08
N ALA A 112 -7.86 -8.81 -13.91
CA ALA A 112 -7.66 -7.38 -13.73
C ALA A 112 -6.17 -7.01 -13.85
N VAL A 113 -5.30 -7.86 -13.31
CA VAL A 113 -3.85 -7.70 -13.37
C VAL A 113 -3.33 -7.89 -14.80
N ALA A 114 -3.85 -8.86 -15.55
CA ALA A 114 -3.54 -9.04 -16.97
C ALA A 114 -3.97 -7.83 -17.82
N LYS A 115 -5.16 -7.27 -17.58
CA LYS A 115 -5.63 -6.04 -18.24
C LYS A 115 -4.74 -4.84 -17.92
N ALA A 116 -4.34 -4.68 -16.66
CA ALA A 116 -3.41 -3.63 -16.27
C ALA A 116 -2.04 -3.79 -16.96
N ALA A 117 -1.52 -5.02 -17.09
CA ALA A 117 -0.30 -5.28 -17.84
C ALA A 117 -0.41 -4.89 -19.32
N GLN A 118 -1.51 -5.25 -19.98
CA GLN A 118 -1.78 -4.86 -21.37
C GLN A 118 -1.85 -3.34 -21.53
N GLN A 119 -2.50 -2.65 -20.58
CA GLN A 119 -2.54 -1.18 -20.56
C GLN A 119 -1.15 -0.57 -20.37
N ALA A 120 -0.31 -1.11 -19.48
CA ALA A 120 1.06 -0.67 -19.32
C ALA A 120 1.84 -0.79 -20.63
N VAL A 121 1.65 -1.88 -21.39
CA VAL A 121 2.30 -2.06 -22.70
C VAL A 121 1.80 -1.06 -23.73
N ALA A 122 0.49 -0.80 -23.77
CA ALA A 122 -0.08 0.23 -24.65
C ALA A 122 0.50 1.62 -24.34
N ILE A 123 0.67 1.97 -23.06
CA ILE A 123 1.29 3.23 -22.63
C ILE A 123 2.76 3.28 -23.07
N ALA A 124 3.53 2.20 -22.88
CA ALA A 124 4.92 2.12 -23.33
C ALA A 124 5.03 2.38 -24.84
N LYS A 125 4.22 1.69 -25.65
CA LYS A 125 4.20 1.85 -27.11
C LYS A 125 3.78 3.25 -27.55
N ALA A 126 2.86 3.88 -26.83
CA ALA A 126 2.45 5.26 -27.11
C ALA A 126 3.56 6.27 -26.77
N ASN A 127 4.42 5.97 -25.79
CA ASN A 127 5.57 6.79 -25.42
C ASN A 127 6.78 6.60 -26.33
N ALA A 128 6.92 5.43 -26.97
CA ALA A 128 8.09 5.10 -27.79
C ALA A 128 8.45 6.16 -28.87
N PRO A 129 7.49 6.77 -29.61
CA PRO A 129 7.83 7.76 -30.63
C PRO A 129 8.40 9.08 -30.09
N THR A 130 8.16 9.43 -28.82
CA THR A 130 8.66 10.69 -28.22
C THR A 130 10.02 10.52 -27.56
N GLN A 131 10.52 9.29 -27.50
CA GLN A 131 11.77 8.96 -26.84
C GLN A 131 12.98 9.20 -27.76
N THR A 132 13.98 9.90 -27.25
CA THR A 132 15.20 10.24 -28.02
C THR A 132 16.16 9.07 -28.17
N ALA A 133 16.20 8.16 -27.20
CA ALA A 133 17.04 6.95 -27.22
C ALA A 133 16.36 5.83 -26.43
N PRO A 134 16.35 4.57 -26.92
CA PRO A 134 15.68 3.46 -26.25
C PRO A 134 16.32 3.15 -24.90
N VAL A 135 15.50 2.76 -23.91
CA VAL A 135 15.99 2.30 -22.63
C VAL A 135 16.65 0.94 -22.80
N GLN A 136 17.84 0.78 -22.22
CA GLN A 136 18.57 -0.48 -22.15
C GLN A 136 18.77 -0.84 -20.69
N LEU A 137 18.34 -2.04 -20.31
CA LEU A 137 18.55 -2.54 -18.96
C LEU A 137 19.99 -3.06 -18.81
N ALA A 138 20.60 -2.76 -17.67
CA ALA A 138 21.87 -3.39 -17.30
C ALA A 138 21.63 -4.89 -17.07
N PRO A 139 22.53 -5.78 -17.56
CA PRO A 139 22.42 -7.20 -17.27
C PRO A 139 22.45 -7.45 -15.76
N VAL A 140 21.47 -8.20 -15.27
CA VAL A 140 21.40 -8.65 -13.88
C VAL A 140 21.36 -10.16 -13.83
N LYS A 141 21.92 -10.74 -12.77
CA LYS A 141 21.76 -12.17 -12.49
C LYS A 141 20.50 -12.35 -11.65
N GLY A 142 19.52 -13.10 -12.16
CA GLY A 142 18.34 -13.47 -11.38
C GLY A 142 18.72 -14.11 -10.04
N VAL A 143 18.02 -13.72 -8.98
CA VAL A 143 18.27 -14.19 -7.61
C VAL A 143 17.39 -15.37 -7.20
N GLY A 144 16.48 -15.81 -8.08
CA GLY A 144 15.49 -16.84 -7.78
C GLY A 144 14.46 -16.40 -6.75
N GLU A 145 13.86 -17.36 -6.05
CA GLU A 145 12.91 -17.08 -4.97
C GLU A 145 13.66 -16.74 -3.68
N VAL A 146 13.60 -15.48 -3.29
CA VAL A 146 14.18 -14.98 -2.04
C VAL A 146 13.11 -14.35 -1.19
N SER A 147 13.25 -14.49 0.13
CA SER A 147 12.38 -13.82 1.09
C SER A 147 13.22 -13.11 2.14
N TRP A 148 12.78 -11.91 2.50
CA TRP A 148 13.39 -11.12 3.55
C TRP A 148 12.30 -10.54 4.43
N ARG A 149 12.58 -10.48 5.74
CA ARG A 149 11.73 -9.85 6.74
C ARG A 149 12.58 -8.93 7.58
N THR A 150 12.05 -7.75 7.88
CA THR A 150 12.69 -6.83 8.82
C THR A 150 12.89 -7.54 10.17
N PRO A 151 14.12 -7.58 10.71
CA PRO A 151 14.33 -8.11 12.05
C PRO A 151 13.66 -7.16 13.05
N ILE A 152 12.55 -7.60 13.64
CA ILE A 152 11.76 -6.82 14.60
C ILE A 152 11.92 -7.40 16.00
N ALA A 153 12.28 -6.56 16.97
CA ALA A 153 12.36 -6.98 18.38
C ALA A 153 10.96 -7.13 19.01
N LYS A 154 10.04 -6.22 18.69
CA LYS A 154 8.65 -6.23 19.16
C LYS A 154 7.73 -5.87 17.99
N ASN A 155 6.84 -6.78 17.62
CA ASN A 155 5.86 -6.52 16.57
C ASN A 155 4.76 -5.60 17.10
N SER A 156 4.67 -4.38 16.56
CA SER A 156 3.68 -3.40 16.99
C SER A 156 2.23 -3.85 16.74
N MET A 157 2.00 -4.74 15.77
CA MET A 157 0.66 -5.28 15.48
C MET A 157 0.16 -6.26 16.54
N THR A 158 1.07 -6.90 17.29
CA THR A 158 0.71 -7.85 18.35
C THR A 158 0.65 -7.20 19.74
N VAL A 159 1.07 -5.94 19.85
CA VAL A 159 0.95 -5.18 21.11
C VAL A 159 -0.53 -4.90 21.39
N PRO A 160 -1.03 -5.18 22.60
CA PRO A 160 -2.40 -4.85 22.99
C PRO A 160 -2.73 -3.37 22.73
N ILE A 161 -3.97 -3.12 22.31
CA ILE A 161 -4.46 -1.74 22.12
C ILE A 161 -4.37 -0.94 23.41
N LYS A 162 -4.67 -1.57 24.56
CA LYS A 162 -4.58 -0.94 25.88
C LYS A 162 -3.20 -0.32 26.12
N ASP A 163 -2.13 -1.09 25.91
CA ASP A 163 -0.75 -0.62 26.13
C ASP A 163 -0.41 0.58 25.23
N LYS A 164 -0.94 0.61 24.00
CA LYS A 164 -0.75 1.71 23.06
C LYS A 164 -1.49 2.97 23.51
N VAL A 165 -2.73 2.81 23.97
CA VAL A 165 -3.54 3.91 24.51
C VAL A 165 -2.90 4.47 25.77
N ASP A 166 -2.50 3.61 26.70
CA ASP A 166 -1.86 3.99 27.96
C ASP A 166 -0.57 4.80 27.69
N LEU A 167 0.22 4.38 26.71
CA LEU A 167 1.41 5.13 26.27
C LEU A 167 1.04 6.55 25.82
N LEU A 168 0.06 6.70 24.93
CA LEU A 168 -0.34 8.02 24.41
C LEU A 168 -0.98 8.88 25.49
N MET A 169 -1.79 8.30 26.38
CA MET A 169 -2.37 8.99 27.53
C MET A 169 -1.30 9.49 28.51
N GLY A 170 -0.26 8.68 28.75
CA GLY A 170 0.89 9.08 29.56
C GLY A 170 1.66 10.26 28.95
N VAL A 171 1.87 10.25 27.62
CA VAL A 171 2.48 11.38 26.90
C VAL A 171 1.63 12.65 27.03
N ASN A 172 0.31 12.53 26.84
CA ASN A 172 -0.59 13.69 26.95
C ASN A 172 -0.60 14.26 28.37
N ALA A 173 -0.69 13.40 29.39
CA ALA A 173 -0.68 13.80 30.78
C ALA A 173 0.60 14.57 31.13
N ALA A 174 1.78 14.03 30.78
CA ALA A 174 3.06 14.67 31.05
C ALA A 174 3.18 16.06 30.39
N ALA A 175 2.65 16.24 29.18
CA ALA A 175 2.67 17.54 28.52
C ALA A 175 1.73 18.55 29.19
N MET A 176 0.52 18.13 29.58
CA MET A 176 -0.43 18.99 30.30
C MET A 176 0.11 19.39 31.67
N ASP A 177 0.72 18.45 32.41
CA ASP A 177 1.36 18.75 33.70
C ASP A 177 2.54 19.72 33.56
N ALA A 178 3.20 19.73 32.39
CA ALA A 178 4.23 20.72 32.04
C ALA A 178 3.66 22.08 31.56
N GLY A 179 2.34 22.25 31.56
CA GLY A 179 1.66 23.51 31.25
C GLY A 179 1.14 23.64 29.81
N ALA A 180 1.05 22.55 29.03
CA ALA A 180 0.42 22.60 27.72
C ALA A 180 -1.11 22.73 27.83
N ASP A 181 -1.69 23.76 27.21
CA ASP A 181 -3.15 23.95 27.13
C ASP A 181 -3.84 22.92 26.20
N PHE A 182 -3.14 22.48 25.16
CA PHE A 182 -3.64 21.53 24.16
C PHE A 182 -2.55 20.55 23.74
N ILE A 183 -2.92 19.27 23.64
CA ILE A 183 -2.05 18.24 23.07
C ILE A 183 -2.86 17.21 22.29
N SER A 184 -2.29 16.76 21.17
CA SER A 184 -2.75 15.58 20.44
C SER A 184 -1.55 14.65 20.25
N SER A 185 -1.78 13.34 20.40
CA SER A 185 -0.76 12.34 20.11
C SER A 185 -1.34 11.23 19.25
N ILE A 186 -0.50 10.72 18.35
CA ILE A 186 -0.88 9.74 17.34
C ILE A 186 0.17 8.65 17.32
N LEU A 187 -0.28 7.40 17.41
CA LEU A 187 0.53 6.23 17.06
C LEU A 187 0.10 5.73 15.68
N PHE A 188 1.02 5.81 14.72
CA PHE A 188 0.84 5.27 13.37
C PHE A 188 1.74 4.05 13.17
N LEU A 189 1.11 2.88 13.03
CA LEU A 189 1.80 1.60 12.89
C LEU A 189 1.57 1.05 11.49
N VAL A 190 2.60 0.48 10.88
CA VAL A 190 2.55 -0.06 9.52
C VAL A 190 3.12 -1.48 9.50
N ASN A 191 2.39 -2.39 8.88
CA ASN A 191 2.86 -3.69 8.44
C ASN A 191 2.77 -3.72 6.92
N GLU A 192 3.94 -3.68 6.29
CA GLU A 192 4.09 -3.63 4.85
C GLU A 192 4.53 -4.99 4.32
N GLN A 193 3.81 -5.46 3.31
CA GLN A 193 4.10 -6.72 2.63
C GLN A 193 4.24 -6.44 1.16
N LYS A 194 5.40 -6.83 0.60
CA LYS A 194 5.72 -6.66 -0.81
C LYS A 194 6.11 -8.00 -1.41
N TYR A 195 5.65 -8.23 -2.63
CA TYR A 195 6.13 -9.29 -3.49
C TYR A 195 6.54 -8.66 -4.82
N PHE A 196 7.72 -9.06 -5.30
CA PHE A 196 8.31 -8.56 -6.53
C PHE A 196 8.63 -9.76 -7.42
N ALA A 197 8.32 -9.63 -8.71
CA ALA A 197 8.78 -10.54 -9.74
C ALA A 197 9.10 -9.72 -11.00
N SER A 198 10.08 -10.17 -11.76
CA SER A 198 10.42 -9.60 -13.06
C SER A 198 10.73 -10.71 -14.06
N THR A 199 10.82 -10.34 -15.34
CA THR A 199 11.01 -11.28 -16.44
C THR A 199 12.47 -11.63 -16.75
N ASP A 200 13.42 -10.99 -16.07
CA ASP A 200 14.88 -11.12 -16.24
C ASP A 200 15.57 -11.90 -15.10
#